data_AF-A0AA37PTN6-F1
#
_entry.id   AF-A0AA37PTN6-F1
#
_cell.length_a   1.000
_cell.length_b   1.000
_cell.length_c   1.000
_cell.angle_alpha   90.00
_cell.angle_beta   90.00
_cell.angle_gamma   90.00
#
_symmetry.space_group_name_H-M   'P 1'
#
loop_
_entity.id
_entity.type
_entity.pdbx_description
1 polymer ?
#
loop_
_entity_poly.entity_id
_entity_poly.type
_entity_poly.pdbx_seq_one_letter_code
_entity_poly.pdbx_strand_id
1 'polypeptide(L)'
;MLHADRSAAGHAHRAELIELVKQLPHARLHRFYEDLGERQPDGSVRLGRVDLDALPIEPGTRAYLCGPLPFMAAVRDALIAQGVPKENIH
;
A
#
# COMPACT_ATOMS: atom_id res chain seq x y z
N MET A 1 1.68 3.69 -5.07
CA MET A 1 2.47 3.35 -3.85
C MET A 1 1.52 2.96 -2.74
N LEU A 2 1.87 1.91 -2.02
CA LEU A 2 1.16 1.43 -0.85
C LEU A 2 2.10 1.48 0.35
N HIS A 3 1.66 2.07 1.47
CA HIS A 3 2.38 2.03 2.74
C HIS A 3 1.48 1.43 3.82
N ALA A 4 2.05 0.59 4.67
CA ALA A 4 1.34 0.03 5.82
C ALA A 4 2.15 0.28 7.09
N ASP A 5 1.48 0.72 8.14
CA ASP A 5 2.11 1.00 9.43
C ASP A 5 1.14 0.75 10.57
N ARG A 6 1.63 0.77 11.82
CA ARG A 6 0.76 0.69 12.99
C ARG A 6 -0.10 1.95 13.10
N SER A 7 0.48 3.13 12.87
CA SER A 7 -0.25 4.40 12.94
C SER A 7 0.39 5.47 12.07
N ALA A 8 -0.34 6.58 11.86
CA ALA A 8 0.20 7.72 11.12
C ALA A 8 1.43 8.36 11.78
N ALA A 9 1.60 8.20 13.10
CA ALA A 9 2.75 8.72 13.84
C ALA A 9 4.02 7.88 13.62
N GLY A 10 3.88 6.57 13.35
CA GLY A 10 5.00 5.67 13.06
C GLY A 10 5.50 5.71 11.60
N HIS A 11 4.69 6.26 10.69
CA HIS A 11 5.01 6.35 9.26
C HIS A 11 6.15 7.37 9.03
N ALA A 12 7.37 6.86 8.97
CA ALA A 12 8.57 7.64 8.65
C ALA A 12 8.44 8.34 7.29
N HIS A 13 8.88 9.60 7.19
CA HIS A 13 8.79 10.41 5.96
C HIS A 13 7.37 10.61 5.39
N ARG A 14 6.31 10.37 6.19
CA ARG A 14 4.91 10.46 5.71
C ARG A 14 4.59 11.76 4.97
N ALA A 15 4.98 12.91 5.53
CA ALA A 15 4.66 14.21 4.93
C ALA A 15 5.39 14.41 3.59
N GLU A 16 6.69 14.13 3.58
CA GLU A 16 7.53 14.20 2.37
C GLU A 16 7.01 13.28 1.27
N LEU A 17 6.66 12.03 1.61
CA LEU A 17 6.09 11.08 0.66
C LEU A 17 4.78 11.58 0.04
N ILE A 18 3.90 12.18 0.84
CA ILE A 18 2.64 12.75 0.35
C ILE A 18 2.93 13.85 -0.67
N GLU A 19 3.87 14.75 -0.39
CA GLU A 19 4.24 15.84 -1.29
C GLU A 19 4.91 15.34 -2.58
N LEU A 20 5.78 14.34 -2.50
CA LEU A 20 6.39 13.74 -3.68
C LEU A 20 5.36 13.05 -4.59
N VAL A 21 4.41 12.30 -4.01
CA VAL A 21 3.36 11.65 -4.79
C VAL A 21 2.46 12.68 -5.48
N LYS A 22 2.13 13.80 -4.82
CA LYS A 22 1.32 14.88 -5.44
C LYS A 22 1.98 15.48 -6.68
N GLN A 23 3.30 15.44 -6.79
CA GLN A 23 4.03 15.97 -7.95
C GLN A 23 4.02 15.01 -9.16
N LEU A 24 3.53 13.78 -8.98
CA LEU A 24 3.47 12.77 -10.03
C LEU A 24 2.02 12.57 -10.49
N PRO A 25 1.64 13.01 -11.70
CA PRO A 25 0.23 13.09 -12.13
C PRO A 25 -0.49 11.72 -12.23
N HIS A 26 0.26 10.63 -12.30
CA HIS A 26 -0.27 9.27 -12.38
C HIS A 26 0.00 8.44 -11.11
N ALA A 27 0.57 9.04 -10.07
CA ALA A 27 0.85 8.34 -8.82
C ALA A 27 -0.35 8.45 -7.86
N ARG A 28 -0.64 7.35 -7.18
CA ARG A 28 -1.60 7.29 -6.07
C ARG A 28 -0.90 6.73 -4.84
N LEU A 29 -1.22 7.31 -3.68
CA LEU A 29 -0.75 6.83 -2.38
C LEU A 29 -1.92 6.22 -1.61
N HIS A 30 -1.80 4.93 -1.30
CA HIS A 30 -2.71 4.23 -0.41
C HIS A 30 -1.99 3.90 0.90
N ARG A 31 -2.61 4.22 2.03
CA ARG A 31 -2.04 4.01 3.36
C ARG A 31 -2.98 3.16 4.19
N PHE A 32 -2.42 2.17 4.86
CA PHE A 32 -3.12 1.29 5.80
C PHE A 32 -2.53 1.50 7.18
N TYR A 33 -3.37 1.80 8.16
CA TYR A 33 -2.96 1.99 9.55
C TYR A 33 -3.79 1.12 10.47
N GLU A 34 -3.13 0.32 11.32
CA GLU A 34 -3.83 -0.48 12.34
C GLU A 34 -4.55 0.41 13.38
N ASP A 35 -4.06 1.62 13.60
CA ASP A 35 -4.62 2.65 14.47
C ASP A 35 -4.64 4.03 13.77
N LEU A 36 -5.84 4.57 13.54
CA LEU A 36 -6.03 5.89 12.95
C LEU A 36 -6.01 7.03 13.99
N GLY A 37 -6.14 6.71 15.28
CA GLY A 37 -6.50 7.66 16.33
C GLY A 37 -7.83 8.34 16.00
N GLU A 38 -7.86 9.66 16.02
CA GLU A 38 -9.05 10.45 15.69
C GLU A 38 -9.28 10.64 14.18
N ARG A 39 -8.42 10.08 13.32
CA ARG A 39 -8.54 10.25 11.86
C ARG A 39 -9.64 9.35 11.32
N GLN A 40 -10.40 9.88 10.38
CA GLN A 40 -11.34 9.08 9.60
C GLN A 40 -10.64 8.45 8.39
N PRO A 41 -11.00 7.22 8.00
CA PRO A 41 -10.56 6.65 6.74
C PRO A 41 -11.10 7.47 5.55
N ASP A 42 -10.36 7.47 4.45
CA ASP A 42 -10.72 8.11 3.18
C ASP A 42 -10.23 7.28 1.98
N GLY A 43 -10.36 7.79 0.75
CA GLY A 43 -9.94 7.06 -0.46
C GLY A 43 -8.45 6.71 -0.53
N SER A 44 -7.62 7.32 0.32
CA SER A 44 -6.16 7.19 0.39
C SER A 44 -5.64 6.67 1.75
N VAL A 45 -6.51 6.56 2.76
CA VAL A 45 -6.19 6.11 4.12
C VAL A 45 -7.25 5.10 4.58
N ARG A 46 -6.81 3.93 5.02
CA ARG A 46 -7.68 2.82 5.45
C ARG A 46 -7.26 2.32 6.83
N LEU A 47 -8.24 1.85 7.60
CA LEU A 47 -8.02 1.20 8.89
C LEU A 47 -7.64 -0.27 8.67
N GLY A 48 -6.69 -0.77 9.45
CA GLY A 48 -6.28 -2.17 9.48
C GLY A 48 -5.04 -2.46 8.63
N ARG A 49 -4.87 -3.74 8.30
CA ARG A 49 -3.78 -4.26 7.47
C ARG A 49 -4.06 -4.05 5.99
N VAL A 50 -3.04 -4.27 5.17
CA VAL A 50 -3.17 -4.21 3.72
C VAL A 50 -4.26 -5.14 3.24
N ASP A 51 -5.20 -4.56 2.51
CA ASP A 51 -6.26 -5.25 1.78
C ASP A 51 -6.19 -4.81 0.33
N LEU A 52 -5.73 -5.72 -0.54
CA LEU A 52 -5.61 -5.46 -1.97
C LEU A 52 -6.94 -5.58 -2.69
N ASP A 53 -7.95 -6.26 -2.13
CA ASP A 53 -9.29 -6.35 -2.75
C ASP A 53 -9.97 -4.98 -2.78
N ALA A 54 -9.53 -4.09 -1.89
CA ALA A 54 -9.98 -2.71 -1.84
C ALA A 54 -9.27 -1.78 -2.84
N LEU A 55 -8.35 -2.29 -3.66
CA LEU A 55 -7.52 -1.51 -4.59
C LEU A 55 -7.65 -2.02 -6.04
N PRO A 56 -7.68 -1.12 -7.04
CA PRO A 56 -7.63 -1.54 -8.43
C PRO A 56 -6.20 -2.02 -8.78
N ILE A 57 -6.08 -3.28 -9.18
CA ILE A 57 -4.85 -3.85 -9.73
C ILE A 57 -5.07 -4.10 -11.22
N GLU A 58 -4.41 -3.29 -12.04
CA GLU A 58 -4.55 -3.35 -13.50
C GLU A 58 -3.78 -4.53 -14.09
N PRO A 59 -4.27 -5.13 -15.20
CA PRO A 59 -3.51 -6.12 -15.95
C PRO A 59 -2.11 -5.59 -16.34
N GLY A 60 -1.09 -6.44 -16.22
CA GLY A 60 0.29 -6.05 -16.49
C GLY A 60 0.98 -5.26 -15.36
N THR A 61 0.33 -5.12 -14.20
CA THR A 61 0.97 -4.55 -12.99
C THR A 61 2.30 -5.24 -12.69
N ARG A 62 3.32 -4.42 -12.37
CA ARG A 62 4.59 -4.86 -11.78
C ARG A 62 4.64 -4.37 -10.35
N ALA A 63 4.80 -5.28 -9.41
CA ALA A 63 4.82 -5.01 -7.98
C ALA A 63 6.24 -5.13 -7.44
N TYR A 64 6.60 -4.18 -6.57
CA TYR A 64 7.86 -4.18 -5.84
C TYR A 64 7.54 -4.18 -4.36
N LEU A 65 8.01 -5.19 -3.65
CA LEU A 65 7.69 -5.46 -2.26
C LEU A 65 8.91 -5.16 -1.40
N CYS A 66 8.67 -4.46 -0.29
CA CYS A 66 9.67 -4.30 0.76
C CYS A 66 8.99 -4.39 2.12
N GLY A 67 9.74 -4.86 3.12
CA GLY A 67 9.27 -5.00 4.49
C GLY A 67 9.59 -6.35 5.09
N PRO A 68 8.98 -6.70 6.23
CA PRO A 68 9.18 -7.99 6.87
C PRO A 68 8.76 -9.15 5.97
N LEU A 69 9.49 -10.27 6.02
CA LEU A 69 9.22 -11.44 5.18
C LEU A 69 7.77 -11.94 5.28
N PRO A 70 7.13 -12.05 6.48
CA PRO A 70 5.73 -12.48 6.56
C PRO A 70 4.76 -11.51 5.87
N PHE A 71 5.06 -10.21 5.91
CA PHE A 71 4.26 -9.19 5.23
C PHE A 71 4.38 -9.31 3.72
N MET A 72 5.61 -9.40 3.20
CA MET A 72 5.84 -9.52 1.75
C MET A 72 5.25 -10.82 1.20
N ALA A 73 5.32 -11.93 1.95
CA ALA A 73 4.69 -13.20 1.57
C ALA A 73 3.16 -13.05 1.42
N ALA A 74 2.50 -12.43 2.41
CA ALA A 74 1.06 -12.21 2.38
C ALA A 74 0.62 -11.30 1.21
N VAL A 75 1.35 -10.21 0.97
CA VAL A 75 1.06 -9.29 -0.15
C VAL A 75 1.30 -9.97 -1.49
N ARG A 76 2.36 -10.77 -1.61
CA ARG A 76 2.64 -11.56 -2.82
C ARG A 76 1.50 -12.54 -3.13
N ASP A 77 1.03 -13.27 -2.12
CA ASP A 77 -0.06 -14.23 -2.31
C ASP A 77 -1.36 -13.53 -2.73
N ALA A 78 -1.66 -12.38 -2.14
CA ALA A 78 -2.81 -11.56 -2.52
C ALA A 78 -2.70 -11.03 -3.97
N LEU A 79 -1.52 -10.55 -4.39
CA LEU A 79 -1.29 -10.11 -5.78
C LEU A 79 -1.48 -11.26 -6.79
N ILE A 80 -1.00 -12.45 -6.46
CA ILE A 80 -1.18 -13.65 -7.31
C ILE A 80 -2.67 -14.02 -7.39
N ALA A 81 -3.40 -13.97 -6.27
CA ALA A 81 -4.84 -14.23 -6.25
C ALA A 81 -5.62 -13.24 -7.13
N GLN A 82 -5.12 -12.00 -7.25
CA GLN A 82 -5.67 -10.98 -8.15
C GLN A 82 -5.14 -11.06 -9.60
N GLY A 83 -4.38 -12.11 -9.95
CA GLY A 83 -3.95 -12.38 -11.31
C GLY A 83 -2.67 -11.69 -11.74
N VAL A 84 -1.89 -11.11 -10.81
CA VAL A 84 -0.55 -10.60 -11.13
C VAL A 84 0.40 -11.78 -11.37
N PRO A 85 1.07 -11.86 -12.55
CA PRO A 85 2.03 -12.92 -12.84
C PRO A 85 3.18 -12.93 -11.82
N LYS A 86 3.66 -14.12 -11.42
CA LYS A 86 4.70 -14.26 -10.38
C LYS A 86 6.00 -13.56 -10.77
N GLU A 87 6.33 -13.55 -12.05
CA GLU A 87 7.48 -12.90 -12.65
C GLU A 87 7.43 -11.36 -12.57
N ASN A 88 6.25 -10.78 -12.33
CA ASN A 88 6.04 -9.34 -12.19
C ASN A 88 6.09 -8.87 -10.73
N ILE A 89 6.35 -9.77 -9.76
CA ILE A 89 6.42 -9.46 -8.34
C ILE A 89 7.89 -9.57 -7.89
N HIS A 90 8.43 -8.48 -7.36
CA HIS A 90 9.86 -8.32 -7.04
C HIS A 90 10.08 -7.97 -5.58
#